data_AF-A0AAV5TRE6-F1
#
_entry.id   AF-A0AAV5TRE6-F1
#
_cell.length_a   1.000
_cell.length_b   1.000
_cell.length_c   1.000
_cell.angle_alpha   90.00
_cell.angle_beta   90.00
_cell.angle_gamma   90.00
#
_symmetry.space_group_name_H-M   'P 1'
#
loop_
_entity.id
_entity.type
_entity.pdbx_description
1 polymer ?
#
loop_
_entity_poly.entity_id
_entity_poly.type
_entity_poly.pdbx_seq_one_letter_code
_entity_poly.pdbx_strand_id
1 'polypeptide(L)'
;MSVTIIDRSSTGEYENIINIVTGLIYDFSVFFLAIVTPLTALMLVVLLKNRAYSRNPFFAIYKLTIFCLSFTRIGQGFTNVFICANRMSAILLPFMHEKIWNNSFVLPLCFCFQSLFGCIVGWRACSFDFHWLRYPQGQMFVMLDTNSGLPNFWRSIFIPVAVVLIALIALYICAFFKFRIR
;
A
#
# COMPACT_ATOMS: atom_id res chain seq x y z
N MET A 1 -16.28 17.79 50.56
CA MET A 1 -15.38 17.86 49.38
C MET A 1 -16.18 17.39 48.18
N SER A 2 -16.60 18.31 47.32
CA SER A 2 -17.32 17.98 46.08
C SER A 2 -16.33 17.47 45.04
N VAL A 3 -16.51 16.24 44.58
CA VAL A 3 -15.81 15.71 43.41
C VAL A 3 -16.44 16.36 42.19
N THR A 4 -15.78 17.39 41.65
CA THR A 4 -16.06 17.87 40.29
C THR A 4 -15.63 16.80 39.31
N ILE A 5 -16.60 16.05 38.81
CA ILE A 5 -16.43 15.22 37.61
C ILE A 5 -16.15 16.20 36.47
N ILE A 6 -14.91 16.23 36.02
CA ILE A 6 -14.52 16.97 34.82
C ILE A 6 -15.21 16.27 33.66
N ASP A 7 -16.21 16.94 33.13
CA ASP A 7 -17.06 16.46 32.04
C ASP A 7 -16.17 16.14 30.81
N ARG A 8 -16.25 14.90 30.36
CA ARG A 8 -15.45 14.32 29.26
C ARG A 8 -16.05 14.70 27.90
N SER A 9 -16.43 15.96 27.71
CA SER A 9 -17.13 16.40 26.48
C SER A 9 -16.21 16.43 25.25
N SER A 10 -14.89 16.55 25.44
CA SER A 10 -13.93 16.57 24.32
C SER A 10 -13.67 15.19 23.71
N THR A 11 -13.91 14.09 24.44
CA THR A 11 -13.67 12.74 23.90
C THR A 11 -14.67 12.33 22.80
N GLY A 12 -15.90 12.86 22.83
CA GLY A 12 -16.95 12.48 21.88
C GLY A 12 -16.71 12.96 20.44
N GLU A 13 -16.17 14.18 20.26
CA GLU A 13 -15.84 14.69 18.92
C GLU A 13 -14.67 13.92 18.30
N TYR A 14 -13.64 13.61 19.09
CA TYR A 14 -12.49 12.83 18.61
C TYR A 14 -12.89 11.39 18.27
N GLU A 15 -13.75 10.75 19.06
CA GLU A 15 -14.30 9.42 18.76
C GLU A 15 -15.13 9.43 17.47
N ASN A 16 -15.96 10.46 17.27
CA ASN A 16 -16.73 10.61 16.02
C ASN A 16 -15.80 10.77 14.80
N ILE A 17 -14.74 11.59 14.89
CA ILE A 17 -13.76 11.74 13.81
C ILE A 17 -13.05 10.41 13.52
N ILE A 18 -12.62 9.69 14.56
CA ILE A 18 -11.96 8.38 14.40
C ILE A 18 -12.91 7.38 13.73
N ASN A 19 -14.18 7.34 14.13
CA ASN A 19 -15.18 6.44 13.55
C ASN A 19 -15.45 6.76 12.08
N ILE A 20 -15.58 8.06 11.74
CA ILE A 20 -15.74 8.51 10.35
C ILE A 20 -14.52 8.12 9.50
N VAL A 21 -13.31 8.42 9.99
CA VAL A 21 -12.07 8.10 9.27
C VAL A 21 -11.93 6.59 9.09
N THR A 22 -12.20 5.81 10.15
CA THR A 22 -12.10 4.35 10.08
C THR A 22 -13.13 3.77 9.11
N GLY A 23 -14.35 4.30 9.09
CA GLY A 23 -15.37 3.96 8.10
C GLY A 23 -14.91 4.26 6.67
N LEU A 24 -14.38 5.46 6.43
CA LEU A 24 -13.83 5.83 5.11
C LEU A 24 -12.68 4.91 4.68
N ILE A 25 -11.78 4.56 5.59
CA ILE A 25 -10.68 3.62 5.31
C ILE A 25 -11.22 2.24 4.93
N TYR A 26 -12.22 1.77 5.66
CA TYR A 26 -12.87 0.48 5.39
C TYR A 26 -13.54 0.48 4.01
N ASP A 27 -14.39 1.47 3.74
CA ASP A 27 -15.11 1.61 2.47
C ASP A 27 -14.16 1.73 1.28
N PHE A 28 -13.09 2.52 1.44
CA PHE A 28 -12.04 2.64 0.43
C PHE A 28 -11.32 1.32 0.19
N SER A 29 -11.02 0.56 1.25
CA SER A 29 -10.34 -0.73 1.14
C SER A 29 -11.22 -1.78 0.45
N VAL A 30 -12.51 -1.83 0.79
CA VAL A 30 -13.50 -2.71 0.15
C VAL A 30 -13.69 -2.34 -1.32
N PHE A 31 -13.80 -1.04 -1.63
CA PHE A 31 -13.88 -0.55 -3.00
C PHE A 31 -12.68 -1.00 -3.86
N PHE A 32 -11.47 -0.84 -3.33
CA PHE A 32 -10.28 -1.31 -4.04
C PHE A 32 -10.28 -2.82 -4.24
N LEU A 33 -10.63 -3.61 -3.23
CA LEU A 33 -10.72 -5.07 -3.34
C LEU A 33 -11.74 -5.49 -4.41
N ALA A 34 -12.91 -4.83 -4.42
CA ALA A 34 -13.98 -5.07 -5.38
C ALA A 34 -13.59 -4.73 -6.82
N ILE A 35 -12.59 -3.88 -7.04
CA ILE A 35 -12.06 -3.54 -8.37
C ILE A 35 -10.87 -4.43 -8.75
N VAL A 36 -9.90 -4.61 -7.86
CA VAL A 36 -8.66 -5.35 -8.15
C VAL A 36 -8.97 -6.82 -8.43
N THR A 37 -9.87 -7.44 -7.68
CA THR A 37 -10.20 -8.86 -7.81
C THR A 37 -10.80 -9.20 -9.18
N PRO A 38 -11.86 -8.53 -9.67
CA PRO A 38 -12.37 -8.82 -11.01
C PRO A 38 -11.40 -8.39 -12.11
N LEU A 39 -10.63 -7.31 -11.95
CA LEU A 39 -9.62 -6.92 -12.95
C LEU A 39 -8.52 -7.97 -13.10
N THR A 40 -8.00 -8.48 -11.99
CA THR A 40 -6.98 -9.53 -12.00
C THR A 40 -7.53 -10.84 -12.56
N ALA A 41 -8.76 -11.23 -12.20
CA ALA A 41 -9.43 -12.39 -12.78
C ALA A 41 -9.68 -12.21 -14.29
N LEU A 42 -10.14 -11.03 -14.72
CA LEU A 42 -10.35 -10.71 -16.14
C LEU A 42 -9.03 -10.77 -16.91
N MET A 43 -7.95 -10.21 -16.37
CA MET A 43 -6.61 -10.30 -16.96
C MET A 43 -6.16 -11.75 -17.09
N LEU A 44 -6.35 -12.58 -16.05
CA LEU A 44 -6.01 -14.00 -16.08
C LEU A 44 -6.81 -14.74 -17.17
N VAL A 45 -8.13 -14.53 -17.23
CA VAL A 45 -9.01 -15.16 -18.22
C VAL A 45 -8.64 -14.72 -19.64
N VAL A 46 -8.34 -13.43 -19.85
CA VAL A 46 -7.91 -12.91 -21.16
C VAL A 46 -6.56 -13.51 -21.57
N LEU A 47 -5.59 -13.57 -20.66
CA LEU A 47 -4.29 -14.20 -20.89
C LEU A 47 -4.42 -15.70 -21.21
N LEU A 48 -5.34 -16.40 -20.55
CA LEU A 48 -5.57 -17.84 -20.74
C LEU A 48 -6.36 -18.14 -22.02
N LYS A 49 -7.38 -17.34 -22.35
CA LYS A 49 -8.35 -17.63 -23.42
C LYS A 49 -7.91 -17.14 -24.80
N ASN A 50 -7.19 -16.01 -24.88
CA ASN A 50 -6.98 -15.32 -26.15
C ASN A 50 -5.55 -14.78 -26.29
N ARG A 51 -4.64 -15.64 -26.77
CA ARG A 51 -3.22 -15.33 -27.05
C ARG A 51 -2.97 -14.34 -28.20
N ALA A 52 -3.90 -13.44 -28.56
CA ALA A 52 -3.76 -12.65 -29.80
C ALA A 52 -4.49 -11.29 -29.86
N TYR A 53 -4.70 -10.55 -28.75
CA TYR A 53 -5.39 -9.24 -28.83
C TYR A 53 -4.47 -8.06 -28.53
N SER A 54 -4.03 -7.39 -29.60
CA SER A 54 -3.26 -6.14 -29.59
C SER A 54 -4.12 -4.86 -29.70
N ARG A 55 -5.40 -4.90 -29.29
CA ARG A 55 -6.32 -3.76 -29.44
C ARG A 55 -6.45 -2.90 -28.17
N ASN A 56 -6.52 -1.58 -28.40
CA ASN A 56 -6.50 -0.47 -27.42
C ASN A 56 -7.23 -0.66 -26.06
N PRO A 57 -8.47 -1.19 -25.95
CA PRO A 57 -9.17 -1.21 -24.66
C PRO A 57 -8.54 -2.20 -23.65
N PHE A 58 -7.96 -3.30 -24.12
CA PHE A 58 -7.31 -4.27 -23.22
C PHE A 58 -6.04 -3.72 -22.60
N PHE A 59 -5.35 -2.82 -23.32
CA PHE A 59 -4.15 -2.17 -22.83
C PHE A 59 -4.46 -1.21 -21.68
N ALA A 60 -5.60 -0.51 -21.75
CA ALA A 60 -6.09 0.33 -20.66
C ALA A 60 -6.45 -0.51 -19.42
N ILE A 61 -7.13 -1.65 -19.61
CA ILE A 61 -7.45 -2.58 -18.52
C ILE A 61 -6.18 -3.13 -17.87
N TYR A 62 -5.17 -3.48 -18.66
CA TYR A 62 -3.88 -3.94 -18.17
C TYR A 62 -3.13 -2.85 -17.38
N LYS A 63 -3.05 -1.62 -17.92
CA LYS A 63 -2.43 -0.48 -17.24
C LYS A 63 -3.14 -0.16 -15.91
N LEU A 64 -4.48 -0.21 -15.89
CA LEU A 64 -5.27 -0.05 -14.66
C LEU A 64 -4.99 -1.17 -13.66
N THR A 65 -4.89 -2.42 -14.14
CA THR A 65 -4.57 -3.56 -13.28
C THR A 65 -3.18 -3.41 -12.65
N ILE A 66 -2.17 -3.00 -13.42
CA ILE A 66 -0.82 -2.71 -12.88
C ILE A 66 -0.88 -1.58 -11.85
N PHE A 67 -1.62 -0.50 -12.13
CA PHE A 67 -1.78 0.61 -11.19
C PHE A 67 -2.33 0.10 -9.86
N CYS A 68 -3.45 -0.64 -9.89
CA CYS A 68 -4.10 -1.18 -8.71
C CYS A 68 -3.22 -2.17 -7.94
N LEU A 69 -2.48 -3.05 -8.64
CA LEU A 69 -1.55 -3.99 -8.02
C LEU A 69 -0.37 -3.29 -7.36
N SER A 70 0.22 -2.30 -8.02
CA SER A 70 1.33 -1.52 -7.45
C SER A 70 0.88 -0.68 -6.26
N PHE A 71 -0.30 -0.06 -6.36
CA PHE A 71 -0.92 0.72 -5.27
C PHE A 71 -1.12 -0.15 -4.02
N THR A 72 -1.82 -1.29 -4.18
CA THR A 72 -2.14 -2.19 -3.06
C THR A 72 -0.88 -2.78 -2.43
N ARG A 73 0.11 -3.19 -3.24
CA ARG A 73 1.37 -3.74 -2.74
C ARG A 73 2.17 -2.74 -1.90
N ILE A 74 2.25 -1.48 -2.33
CA ILE A 74 2.92 -0.42 -1.56
C ILE A 74 2.13 -0.07 -0.30
N GLY A 75 0.80 0.02 -0.40
CA GLY A 75 -0.08 0.24 0.75
C GLY A 75 0.11 -0.83 1.84
N GLN A 76 0.13 -2.11 1.46
CA GLN A 76 0.43 -3.22 2.37
C GLN A 76 1.82 -3.11 2.99
N GLY A 77 2.82 -2.73 2.19
CA GLY A 77 4.18 -2.51 2.67
C GLY A 77 4.25 -1.47 3.80
N PHE A 78 3.65 -0.29 3.60
CA PHE A 78 3.62 0.75 4.62
C PHE A 78 2.73 0.39 5.81
N THR A 79 1.60 -0.28 5.59
CA THR A 79 0.76 -0.80 6.68
C THR A 79 1.57 -1.69 7.62
N ASN A 80 2.38 -2.60 7.07
CA ASN A 80 3.24 -3.46 7.85
C ASN A 80 4.31 -2.67 8.62
N VAL A 81 4.89 -1.64 8.02
CA VAL A 81 5.84 -0.74 8.69
C VAL A 81 5.18 -0.01 9.85
N PHE A 82 3.98 0.54 9.66
CA PHE A 82 3.25 1.24 10.72
C PHE A 82 2.86 0.31 11.87
N ILE A 83 2.41 -0.91 11.58
CA ILE A 83 2.13 -1.93 12.61
C ILE A 83 3.41 -2.28 13.38
N CYS A 84 4.53 -2.47 12.68
CA CYS A 84 5.81 -2.74 13.33
C CYS A 84 6.27 -1.57 14.19
N ALA A 85 6.16 -0.33 13.70
CA ALA A 85 6.48 0.88 14.45
C ALA A 85 5.58 1.04 15.69
N ASN A 86 4.28 0.74 15.56
CA ASN A 86 3.33 0.74 16.67
C ASN A 86 3.78 -0.23 17.77
N ARG A 87 4.02 -1.50 17.43
CA ARG A 87 4.52 -2.51 18.37
C ARG A 87 5.86 -2.13 18.98
N MET A 88 6.76 -1.60 18.16
CA MET A 88 8.11 -1.23 18.60
C MET A 88 8.10 -0.06 19.57
N SER A 89 7.26 0.95 19.30
CA SER A 89 7.10 2.08 20.22
C SER A 89 6.54 1.67 21.58
N ALA A 90 5.67 0.66 21.63
CA ALA A 90 5.17 0.10 22.90
C ALA A 90 6.30 -0.56 23.72
N ILE A 91 7.27 -1.20 23.06
CA ILE A 91 8.40 -1.86 23.70
C ILE A 91 9.47 -0.84 24.13
N LEU A 92 9.83 0.10 23.25
CA LEU A 92 10.91 1.05 23.49
C LEU A 92 10.50 2.21 24.39
N LEU A 93 9.27 2.72 24.23
CA LEU A 93 8.80 3.98 24.80
C LEU A 93 7.39 3.81 25.38
N PRO A 94 7.18 2.92 26.37
CA PRO A 94 5.85 2.59 26.88
C PRO A 94 5.07 3.81 27.40
N PHE A 95 5.74 4.76 28.07
CA PHE A 95 5.11 5.96 28.60
C PHE A 95 4.70 6.99 27.54
N MET A 96 5.34 6.96 26.36
CA MET A 96 5.02 7.87 25.25
C MET A 96 4.14 7.19 24.18
N HIS A 97 4.06 5.85 24.20
CA HIS A 97 3.32 5.06 23.23
C HIS A 97 1.84 5.48 23.18
N GLU A 98 1.17 5.53 24.34
CA GLU A 98 -0.23 5.95 24.41
C GLU A 98 -0.41 7.37 23.90
N LYS A 99 0.49 8.31 24.25
CA LYS A 99 0.40 9.70 23.79
C LYS A 99 0.53 9.83 22.27
N ILE A 100 1.39 9.01 21.65
CA ILE A 100 1.62 9.04 20.20
C ILE A 100 0.42 8.41 19.48
N TRP A 101 0.04 7.19 19.84
CA TRP A 101 -0.93 6.42 19.05
C TRP A 101 -2.39 6.67 19.41
N ASN A 102 -2.67 7.24 20.58
CA ASN A 102 -4.02 7.69 20.94
C ASN A 102 -4.37 9.06 20.35
N ASN A 103 -3.44 9.68 19.61
CA ASN A 103 -3.71 10.93 18.91
C ASN A 103 -4.58 10.65 17.67
N SER A 104 -5.75 11.29 17.60
CA SER A 104 -6.73 11.14 16.53
C SER A 104 -6.19 11.45 15.13
N PHE A 105 -5.08 12.17 15.01
CA PHE A 105 -4.47 12.52 13.72
C PHE A 105 -3.52 11.45 13.17
N VAL A 106 -3.03 10.52 13.98
CA VAL A 106 -1.99 9.58 13.54
C VAL A 106 -2.52 8.59 12.51
N LEU A 107 -3.69 7.99 12.75
CA LEU A 107 -4.30 7.05 11.81
C LEU A 107 -4.63 7.72 10.45
N PRO A 108 -5.31 8.90 10.39
CA PRO A 108 -5.49 9.63 9.14
C PRO A 108 -4.17 9.97 8.45
N LEU A 109 -3.14 10.40 9.17
CA LEU A 109 -1.84 10.73 8.59
C LEU A 109 -1.16 9.51 7.99
N CYS A 110 -1.16 8.37 8.67
CA CYS A 110 -0.68 7.10 8.14
C CYS A 110 -1.44 6.70 6.86
N PHE A 111 -2.78 6.86 6.86
CA PHE A 111 -3.60 6.57 5.69
C PHE A 111 -3.32 7.50 4.51
N CYS A 112 -3.19 8.81 4.74
CA CYS A 112 -2.84 9.77 3.71
C CYS A 112 -1.44 9.48 3.13
N PHE A 113 -0.49 9.16 3.99
CA PHE A 113 0.86 8.82 3.59
C PHE A 113 0.89 7.57 2.70
N GLN A 114 0.26 6.47 3.11
CA GLN A 114 0.24 5.24 2.30
C GLN A 114 -0.50 5.45 0.97
N SER A 115 -1.60 6.20 0.96
CA SER A 115 -2.40 6.44 -0.24
C SER A 115 -1.64 7.31 -1.24
N LEU A 116 -0.96 8.36 -0.76
CA LEU A 116 -0.13 9.22 -1.60
C LEU A 116 1.01 8.42 -2.25
N PHE A 117 1.77 7.67 -1.47
CA PHE A 117 2.88 6.86 -1.99
C PHE A 117 2.38 5.74 -2.92
N GLY A 118 1.27 5.08 -2.57
CA GLY A 118 0.62 4.09 -3.41
C GLY A 118 0.22 4.67 -4.77
N CYS A 119 -0.39 5.87 -4.79
CA CYS A 119 -0.75 6.56 -6.02
C CYS A 119 0.47 6.93 -6.87
N ILE A 120 1.55 7.43 -6.25
CA ILE A 120 2.79 7.78 -6.96
C ILE A 120 3.39 6.54 -7.63
N VAL A 121 3.55 5.44 -6.90
CA VAL A 121 4.14 4.21 -7.45
C VAL A 121 3.21 3.56 -8.47
N GLY A 122 1.90 3.53 -8.21
CA GLY A 122 0.90 3.03 -9.15
C GLY A 122 0.92 3.81 -10.47
N TRP A 123 0.91 5.14 -10.39
CA TRP A 123 0.96 6.02 -11.57
C TRP A 123 2.25 5.82 -12.37
N ARG A 124 3.38 5.74 -11.68
CA ARG A 124 4.67 5.44 -12.33
C ARG A 124 4.61 4.09 -13.03
N ALA A 125 4.09 3.06 -12.39
CA ALA A 125 4.01 1.71 -12.96
C ALA A 125 3.14 1.64 -14.23
N CYS A 126 2.03 2.39 -14.30
CA CYS A 126 1.17 2.41 -15.49
C CYS A 126 1.63 3.38 -16.58
N SER A 127 2.52 4.33 -16.26
CA SER A 127 3.07 5.29 -17.22
C SER A 127 4.04 4.69 -18.24
N PHE A 128 4.54 3.48 -17.99
CA PHE A 128 5.43 2.80 -18.92
C PHE A 128 4.66 2.22 -20.10
N ASP A 129 5.32 2.21 -21.25
CA ASP A 129 4.80 1.58 -22.45
C ASP A 129 5.19 0.10 -22.49
N PHE A 130 4.14 -0.70 -22.58
CA PHE A 130 4.18 -2.14 -22.71
C PHE A 130 3.80 -2.52 -24.14
N HIS A 131 4.40 -3.58 -24.66
CA HIS A 131 4.03 -4.15 -25.94
C HIS A 131 3.90 -5.67 -25.79
N TRP A 132 3.18 -6.29 -26.71
CA TRP A 132 3.04 -7.75 -26.74
C TRP A 132 4.14 -8.35 -27.59
N LEU A 133 5.02 -9.14 -26.97
CA LEU A 133 6.02 -9.93 -27.69
C LEU A 133 5.42 -11.29 -28.03
N ARG A 134 5.39 -11.64 -29.32
CA ARG A 134 4.91 -12.94 -29.80
C ARG A 134 6.10 -13.85 -30.06
N TYR A 135 6.20 -14.93 -29.31
CA TYR A 135 7.23 -15.96 -29.52
C TYR A 135 6.86 -16.89 -30.69
N PRO A 136 7.85 -17.54 -31.33
CA PRO A 136 7.63 -18.48 -32.43
C PRO A 136 6.67 -19.63 -32.08
N GLN A 137 6.61 -20.01 -30.81
CA GLN A 137 5.72 -21.04 -30.26
C GLN A 137 4.26 -20.57 -30.10
N GLY A 138 3.93 -19.34 -30.54
CA GLY A 138 2.60 -18.75 -30.45
C GLY A 138 2.22 -18.26 -29.05
N GLN A 139 3.17 -18.17 -28.12
CA GLN A 139 2.97 -17.57 -26.80
C GLN A 139 3.12 -16.05 -26.91
N MET A 140 2.27 -15.29 -26.21
CA MET A 140 2.40 -13.84 -26.10
C MET A 140 2.72 -13.45 -24.66
N PHE A 141 3.74 -12.61 -24.50
CA PHE A 141 4.10 -12.04 -23.22
C PHE A 141 4.02 -10.53 -23.30
N VAL A 142 3.56 -9.91 -22.22
CA VAL A 142 3.70 -8.47 -22.09
C VAL A 142 5.16 -8.16 -21.78
N MET A 143 5.78 -7.35 -22.61
CA MET A 143 7.15 -6.90 -22.44
C MET A 143 7.17 -5.38 -22.34
N LEU A 144 8.04 -4.86 -21.47
CA LEU A 144 8.29 -3.43 -21.37
C LEU A 144 9.15 -3.00 -22.56
N ASP A 145 8.93 -1.81 -23.12
CA ASP A 145 9.79 -1.30 -24.19
C ASP A 145 11.26 -1.20 -23.73
N THR A 146 12.14 -1.93 -24.42
CA THR A 146 13.49 -2.30 -23.95
C THR A 146 14.52 -1.20 -24.05
N ASN A 147 14.25 -0.12 -24.79
CA ASN A 147 15.30 0.83 -25.16
C ASN A 147 15.76 1.74 -24.00
N SER A 148 14.89 2.05 -23.04
CA SER A 148 15.23 2.85 -21.84
C SER A 148 14.22 2.71 -20.68
N GLY A 149 13.04 2.15 -20.93
CA GLY A 149 11.97 2.01 -19.95
C GLY A 149 12.28 0.95 -18.88
N LEU A 150 12.95 -0.15 -19.25
CA LEU A 150 13.16 -1.30 -18.37
C LEU A 150 13.92 -0.98 -17.07
N PRO A 151 15.11 -0.34 -17.11
CA PRO A 151 15.81 0.03 -15.89
C PRO A 151 15.02 1.05 -15.06
N ASN A 152 14.29 1.97 -15.70
CA ASN A 152 13.48 2.98 -15.02
C ASN A 152 12.24 2.39 -14.34
N PHE A 153 11.60 1.41 -14.97
CA PHE A 153 10.49 0.62 -14.41
C PHE A 153 10.95 -0.13 -13.18
N TRP A 154 12.05 -0.88 -13.31
CA TRP A 154 12.61 -1.63 -12.20
C TRP A 154 13.03 -0.73 -11.05
N ARG A 155 13.69 0.40 -11.30
CA ARG A 155 14.00 1.39 -10.25
C ARG A 155 12.74 1.91 -9.56
N SER A 156 11.72 2.26 -10.33
CA SER A 156 10.47 2.83 -9.80
C SER A 156 9.68 1.85 -8.93
N ILE A 157 9.85 0.53 -9.13
CA ILE A 157 9.14 -0.51 -8.38
C ILE A 157 10.01 -1.11 -7.28
N PHE A 158 11.27 -1.46 -7.57
CA PHE A 158 12.14 -2.11 -6.59
C PHE A 158 12.59 -1.16 -5.48
N ILE A 159 12.92 0.10 -5.79
CA ILE A 159 13.46 1.02 -4.77
C ILE A 159 12.44 1.23 -3.65
N PRO A 160 11.15 1.56 -3.91
CA PRO A 160 10.16 1.68 -2.84
C PRO A 160 10.00 0.40 -2.02
N VAL A 161 9.98 -0.77 -2.66
CA VAL A 161 9.86 -2.05 -1.95
C VAL A 161 11.09 -2.34 -1.10
N ALA A 162 12.29 -2.08 -1.61
CA ALA A 162 13.53 -2.25 -0.86
C ALA A 162 13.59 -1.32 0.36
N VAL A 163 13.16 -0.06 0.21
CA VAL A 163 13.09 0.90 1.34
C VAL A 163 12.14 0.38 2.43
N VAL A 164 10.96 -0.12 2.05
CA VAL A 164 10.01 -0.71 3.01
C VAL A 164 10.62 -1.92 3.72
N LEU A 165 11.28 -2.82 2.99
CA LEU A 165 11.91 -4.00 3.56
C LEU A 165 13.06 -3.64 4.51
N ILE A 166 13.92 -2.69 4.14
CA ILE A 166 15.02 -2.22 4.99
C ILE A 166 14.46 -1.59 6.26
N ALA A 167 13.39 -0.79 6.16
CA ALA A 167 12.73 -0.20 7.33
C ALA A 167 12.18 -1.28 8.28
N LEU A 168 11.53 -2.32 7.74
CA LEU A 168 11.06 -3.46 8.53
C LEU A 168 12.22 -4.18 9.22
N ILE A 169 13.27 -4.54 8.48
CA ILE A 169 14.45 -5.22 9.01
C ILE A 169 15.07 -4.40 10.15
N ALA A 170 15.25 -3.09 9.95
CA ALA A 170 15.79 -2.20 10.98
C ALA A 170 14.92 -2.20 12.24
N LEU A 171 13.59 -2.10 12.11
CA LEU A 171 12.67 -2.15 13.25
C LEU A 171 12.76 -3.49 14.01
N TYR A 172 12.83 -4.62 13.29
CA TYR A 172 12.98 -5.95 13.90
C TYR A 172 14.34 -6.12 14.59
N ILE A 173 15.42 -5.66 13.99
CA ILE A 173 16.76 -5.69 14.60
C ILE A 173 16.77 -4.88 15.90
N CYS A 174 16.23 -3.66 15.88
CA CYS A 174 16.12 -2.83 17.07
C CYS A 174 15.31 -3.53 18.18
N ALA A 175 14.23 -4.24 17.83
CA ALA A 175 13.41 -4.96 18.80
C ALA A 175 14.21 -6.12 19.41
N PHE A 176 14.90 -6.89 18.58
CA PHE A 176 15.75 -8.01 19.00
C PHE A 176 16.84 -7.57 19.98
N PHE A 177 17.56 -6.48 19.68
CA PHE A 177 18.59 -5.96 20.58
C PHE A 177 18.01 -5.48 21.91
N LYS A 178 16.83 -4.87 21.92
CA LYS A 178 16.19 -4.44 23.16
C LYS A 178 15.86 -5.61 24.08
N PHE A 179 15.37 -6.71 23.52
CA PHE A 179 15.07 -7.92 24.31
C PHE A 179 16.32 -8.65 24.79
N ARG A 180 17.46 -8.53 24.10
CA ARG A 180 18.72 -9.17 24.49
C ARG A 180 19.49 -8.40 25.58
N ILE A 181 19.35 -7.09 25.63
CA ILE A 181 20.04 -6.21 26.60
C ILE A 181 19.30 -6.17 27.95
N ARG A 182 18.06 -6.67 27.99
CA ARG A 182 17.23 -6.74 29.19
C ARG A 182 17.35 -8.11 29.87
#